data_AF-A0A2X0S1K0-F1
#
_entry.id   AF-A0A2X0S1K0-F1
#
_cell.length_a   1.000
_cell.length_b   1.000
_cell.length_c   1.000
_cell.angle_alpha   90.00
_cell.angle_beta   90.00
_cell.angle_gamma   90.00
#
_symmetry.space_group_name_H-M   'P 1'
#
loop_
_entity.id
_entity.type
_entity.pdbx_description
1 polymer ?
#
loop_
_entity_poly.entity_id
_entity_poly.type
_entity_poly.pdbx_seq_one_letter_code
_entity_poly.pdbx_strand_id
1 'polypeptide(L)'
;MKKIVREYAFVAAVIILIIIARVFFFSPVVIDGHSMDPTLNDRDRHIAYKQASIDRFDIVIFDEIGSGSIFVKRIIGMPGDTVKVSHNDLYINGKKTTQSFTTQGVTDDIDEVTVPADSYYVLGDNRENSTDSRMIGFVNKDQIDGKLGFKFYPFK
;
A
#
# COMPACT_ATOMS: atom_id res chain seq x y z
N MET A 1 -19.32 4.03 46.12
CA MET A 1 -19.92 3.33 44.96
C MET A 1 -20.00 4.18 43.69
N LYS A 2 -20.67 5.34 43.65
CA LYS A 2 -20.81 6.16 42.42
C LYS A 2 -19.49 6.57 41.74
N LYS A 3 -18.44 6.88 42.51
CA LYS A 3 -17.11 7.25 41.98
C LYS A 3 -16.43 6.08 41.25
N ILE A 4 -16.49 4.89 41.84
CA ILE A 4 -15.93 3.65 41.29
C ILE A 4 -16.65 3.28 39.99
N VAL A 5 -17.97 3.34 39.96
CA VAL A 5 -18.77 3.07 38.75
C VAL A 5 -18.42 4.03 37.60
N ARG A 6 -18.21 5.31 37.91
CA ARG A 6 -17.80 6.32 36.92
C ARG A 6 -16.42 6.06 36.33
N GLU A 7 -15.46 5.65 37.15
CA GLU A 7 -14.09 5.32 36.71
C GLU A 7 -14.09 4.09 35.79
N TYR A 8 -14.82 3.03 36.15
CA TYR A 8 -14.95 1.86 35.27
C TYR A 8 -15.71 2.17 33.97
N ALA A 9 -16.76 2.98 34.03
CA ALA A 9 -17.49 3.41 32.83
C ALA A 9 -16.58 4.22 31.88
N PHE A 10 -15.73 5.09 32.41
CA PHE A 10 -14.76 5.83 31.61
C PHE A 10 -13.75 4.90 30.93
N VAL A 11 -13.18 3.95 31.68
CA VAL A 11 -12.24 2.96 31.10
C VAL A 11 -12.92 2.13 30.01
N ALA A 12 -14.15 1.66 30.24
CA ALA A 12 -14.91 0.93 29.23
C ALA A 12 -15.16 1.76 27.97
N ALA A 13 -15.52 3.04 28.11
CA ALA A 13 -15.72 3.94 26.99
C ALA A 13 -14.43 4.14 26.17
N VAL A 14 -13.27 4.27 26.84
CA VAL A 14 -11.97 4.38 26.16
C VAL A 14 -11.63 3.09 25.42
N ILE A 15 -11.85 1.91 26.00
CA ILE A 15 -11.62 0.63 25.33
C ILE A 15 -12.50 0.48 24.09
N ILE A 16 -13.79 0.81 24.20
CA ILE A 16 -14.73 0.78 23.07
C ILE A 16 -14.26 1.73 21.97
N LEU A 17 -13.82 2.93 22.31
CA LEU A 17 -13.28 3.89 21.35
C LEU A 17 -12.04 3.34 20.62
N ILE A 18 -11.12 2.70 21.35
CA ILE A 18 -9.93 2.06 20.75
C ILE A 18 -10.33 0.92 19.81
N ILE A 19 -11.33 0.11 20.18
CA ILE A 19 -11.82 -0.98 19.32
C ILE A 19 -12.44 -0.41 18.05
N ILE A 20 -13.28 0.62 18.15
CA ILE A 20 -13.87 1.32 16.99
C ILE A 20 -12.76 1.88 16.10
N ALA A 21 -11.77 2.57 16.70
CA ALA A 21 -10.63 3.11 15.97
C ALA A 21 -9.89 2.02 15.17
N ARG A 22 -9.65 0.87 15.80
CA ARG A 22 -8.98 -0.28 15.17
C ARG A 22 -9.85 -0.93 14.07
N VAL A 23 -11.16 -1.07 14.29
CA VAL A 23 -12.03 -1.73 13.30
C VAL A 23 -12.15 -0.88 12.04
N PHE A 24 -12.34 0.44 12.19
CA PHE A 24 -12.72 1.33 11.09
C PHE A 24 -11.58 2.13 10.46
N PHE A 25 -10.52 2.44 11.22
CA PHE A 25 -9.50 3.40 10.76
C PHE A 25 -8.11 2.79 10.62
N PHE A 26 -7.68 1.91 11.55
CA PHE A 26 -6.30 1.45 11.64
C PHE A 26 -6.15 -0.07 11.55
N SER A 27 -5.35 -0.55 10.61
CA SER A 27 -5.00 -1.97 10.52
C SER A 27 -3.51 -2.21 10.79
N PRO A 28 -3.13 -3.06 11.75
CA PRO A 28 -1.74 -3.49 11.87
C PRO A 28 -1.38 -4.44 10.72
N VAL A 29 -0.27 -4.17 10.04
CA VAL A 29 0.23 -4.96 8.91
C VAL A 29 1.66 -5.40 9.21
N VAL A 30 1.98 -6.64 8.88
CA VAL A 30 3.36 -7.16 8.89
C VAL A 30 3.77 -7.37 7.44
N ILE A 31 4.89 -6.77 7.04
CA ILE A 31 5.48 -6.98 5.73
C ILE A 31 6.09 -8.38 5.69
N ASP A 32 5.69 -9.17 4.70
CA ASP A 32 6.22 -10.49 4.43
C ASP A 32 6.84 -10.50 3.02
N GLY A 33 8.14 -10.75 2.95
CA GLY A 33 8.90 -10.79 1.71
C GLY A 33 9.58 -9.47 1.30
N HIS A 34 10.12 -9.46 0.08
CA HIS A 34 11.17 -8.51 -0.37
C HIS A 34 10.77 -7.64 -1.58
N SER A 35 9.50 -7.68 -2.00
CA SER A 35 9.02 -6.96 -3.20
C SER A 35 9.04 -5.44 -3.09
N MET A 36 9.18 -4.93 -1.87
CA MET A 36 9.21 -3.50 -1.56
C MET A 36 10.57 -3.04 -1.02
N ASP A 37 11.60 -3.89 -1.08
CA ASP A 37 12.97 -3.46 -0.76
C ASP A 37 13.41 -2.35 -1.73
N PRO A 38 14.15 -1.32 -1.26
CA PRO A 38 14.64 -1.14 0.10
C PRO A 38 13.68 -0.33 0.98
N THR A 39 12.55 0.11 0.44
CA THR A 39 11.60 0.99 1.12
C THR A 39 10.99 0.31 2.35
N LEU A 40 10.59 -0.96 2.21
CA LEU A 40 10.02 -1.77 3.27
C LEU A 40 10.82 -3.06 3.38
N ASN A 41 11.30 -3.37 4.58
CA ASN A 41 12.06 -4.59 4.82
C ASN A 41 11.13 -5.71 5.31
N ASP A 42 11.53 -6.95 5.06
CA ASP A 42 10.86 -8.11 5.65
C ASP A 42 10.72 -7.96 7.18
N ARG A 43 9.55 -8.33 7.71
CA ARG A 43 9.12 -8.20 9.10
C ARG A 43 8.93 -6.79 9.64
N ASP A 44 8.98 -5.77 8.78
CA ASP A 44 8.54 -4.43 9.18
C ASP A 44 7.05 -4.48 9.58
N ARG A 45 6.70 -3.79 10.67
CA ARG A 45 5.33 -3.68 11.15
C ARG A 45 4.87 -2.24 11.01
N HIS A 46 3.75 -2.08 10.34
CA HIS A 46 3.18 -0.78 9.99
C HIS A 46 1.72 -0.69 10.43
N ILE A 47 1.25 0.53 10.63
CA ILE A 47 -0.18 0.82 10.70
C ILE A 47 -0.63 1.29 9.33
N ALA A 48 -1.64 0.64 8.75
CA ALA A 48 -2.33 1.09 7.56
C ALA A 48 -3.60 1.88 7.91
N TYR A 49 -3.96 2.83 7.06
CA TYR A 49 -5.15 3.67 7.17
C TYR A 49 -6.20 3.22 6.14
N LYS A 50 -7.35 2.71 6.62
CA LYS A 50 -8.38 2.10 5.75
C LYS A 50 -9.18 3.11 4.92
N GLN A 51 -9.36 4.33 5.44
CA GLN A 51 -10.20 5.37 4.81
C GLN A 51 -9.38 6.55 4.28
N ALA A 52 -8.07 6.38 4.11
CA ALA A 52 -7.23 7.43 3.55
C ALA A 52 -7.47 7.60 2.05
N SER A 53 -7.38 8.83 1.55
CA SER A 53 -7.24 9.05 0.12
C SER A 53 -5.96 8.40 -0.39
N ILE A 54 -6.04 7.81 -1.58
CA ILE A 54 -4.92 7.20 -2.26
C ILE A 54 -4.43 8.18 -3.29
N ASP A 55 -3.17 8.57 -3.16
CA ASP A 55 -2.47 9.45 -4.07
C ASP A 55 -1.36 8.68 -4.80
N ARG A 56 -0.87 9.27 -5.90
CA ARG A 56 0.24 8.70 -6.65
C ARG A 56 1.45 8.52 -5.74
N PHE A 57 2.11 7.36 -5.87
CA PHE A 57 3.25 6.91 -5.07
C PHE A 57 2.94 6.53 -3.63
N ASP A 58 1.68 6.51 -3.22
CA ASP A 58 1.31 5.85 -1.98
C ASP A 58 1.59 4.35 -2.05
N ILE A 59 1.87 3.76 -0.89
CA ILE A 59 1.96 2.32 -0.75
C ILE A 59 0.61 1.83 -0.23
N VAL A 60 0.03 0.84 -0.89
CA VAL A 60 -1.27 0.29 -0.56
C VAL A 60 -1.14 -1.19 -0.21
N ILE A 61 -2.11 -1.64 0.59
CA ILE A 61 -2.33 -3.05 0.91
C ILE A 61 -3.60 -3.52 0.18
N PHE A 62 -3.55 -4.69 -0.43
CA PHE A 62 -4.71 -5.32 -1.07
C PHE A 62 -4.57 -6.83 -1.07
N ASP A 63 -5.70 -7.53 -1.08
CA ASP A 63 -5.71 -8.99 -1.14
C ASP A 63 -5.39 -9.51 -2.54
N GLU A 64 -4.51 -10.51 -2.60
CA GLU A 64 -4.31 -11.32 -3.79
C GLU A 64 -5.55 -12.22 -3.98
N ILE A 65 -6.23 -12.02 -5.11
CA ILE A 65 -7.48 -12.72 -5.44
C ILE A 65 -7.24 -14.24 -5.37
N GLY A 66 -7.95 -14.89 -4.44
CA GLY A 66 -8.00 -16.35 -4.34
C GLY A 66 -6.92 -17.00 -3.47
N SER A 67 -5.86 -16.28 -3.05
CA SER A 67 -4.84 -16.83 -2.14
C SER A 67 -5.06 -16.42 -0.68
N GLY A 68 -5.71 -15.28 -0.44
CA GLY A 68 -5.82 -14.68 0.89
C GLY A 68 -4.51 -14.07 1.41
N SER A 69 -3.49 -13.97 0.54
CA SER A 69 -2.22 -13.31 0.85
C SER A 69 -2.37 -11.79 0.65
N ILE A 70 -1.83 -11.01 1.58
CA ILE A 70 -1.85 -9.54 1.48
C ILE A 70 -0.66 -9.09 0.63
N PHE A 71 -0.94 -8.33 -0.43
CA PHE A 71 0.07 -7.69 -1.25
C PHE A 71 0.29 -6.24 -0.82
N VAL A 72 1.56 -5.85 -0.80
CA VAL A 72 1.99 -4.46 -0.53
C VAL A 72 2.71 -3.95 -1.76
N LYS A 73 2.20 -2.88 -2.38
CA LYS A 73 2.77 -2.28 -3.61
C LYS A 73 2.60 -0.78 -3.64
N ARG A 74 3.40 -0.10 -4.47
CA ARG A 74 3.31 1.34 -4.69
C ARG A 74 2.41 1.66 -5.87
N ILE A 75 1.54 2.65 -5.69
CA ILE A 75 0.72 3.23 -6.77
C ILE A 75 1.60 4.01 -7.72
N ILE A 76 1.62 3.63 -8.99
CA ILE A 76 2.35 4.32 -10.05
C ILE A 76 1.39 5.08 -10.97
N GLY A 77 0.35 4.40 -11.43
CA GLY A 77 -0.70 4.97 -12.28
C GLY A 77 -2.01 5.12 -11.50
N MET A 78 -2.58 6.31 -11.55
CA MET A 78 -3.91 6.67 -11.08
C MET A 78 -4.95 6.46 -12.19
N PRO A 79 -6.25 6.40 -11.87
CA PRO A 79 -7.30 6.31 -12.88
C PRO A 79 -7.13 7.36 -14.00
N GLY A 80 -7.12 6.90 -15.25
CA GLY A 80 -6.97 7.74 -16.44
C GLY A 80 -5.53 8.07 -16.85
N ASP A 81 -4.52 7.67 -16.07
CA ASP A 81 -3.13 7.87 -16.48
C ASP A 81 -2.72 6.92 -17.60
N THR A 82 -1.74 7.34 -18.40
CA THR A 82 -0.90 6.41 -19.17
C THR A 82 0.38 6.08 -18.39
N VAL A 83 0.77 4.82 -18.38
CA VAL A 83 2.01 4.33 -17.76
C VAL A 83 2.80 3.59 -18.82
N LYS A 84 4.09 3.92 -18.94
CA LYS A 84 5.02 3.25 -19.84
C LYS A 84 6.37 3.11 -19.14
N VAL A 85 7.07 2.00 -19.37
CA VAL A 85 8.48 1.86 -19.00
C VAL A 85 9.27 1.56 -20.25
N SER A 86 10.34 2.30 -20.47
CA SER A 86 11.26 2.01 -21.57
C SER A 86 12.68 2.29 -21.16
N HIS A 87 13.59 1.34 -21.40
CA HIS A 87 15.00 1.44 -21.02
C HIS A 87 15.18 1.79 -19.54
N ASN A 88 14.37 1.16 -18.68
CA ASN A 88 14.30 1.39 -17.23
C ASN A 88 13.79 2.79 -16.79
N ASP A 89 13.39 3.64 -17.73
CA ASP A 89 12.78 4.93 -17.43
C ASP A 89 11.26 4.79 -17.34
N LEU A 90 10.68 5.23 -16.22
CA LEU A 90 9.24 5.31 -16.02
C LEU A 90 8.70 6.61 -16.63
N TYR A 91 7.67 6.47 -17.45
CA TYR A 91 6.89 7.56 -18.02
C TYR A 91 5.45 7.48 -17.52
N ILE A 92 4.92 8.62 -17.10
CA ILE A 92 3.53 8.76 -16.69
C ILE A 92 2.95 9.91 -17.51
N ASN A 93 1.87 9.66 -18.25
CA ASN A 93 1.26 10.65 -19.15
C ASN A 93 2.31 11.25 -20.12
N GLY A 94 3.18 10.39 -20.67
CA GLY A 94 4.29 10.78 -21.54
C GLY A 94 5.47 11.51 -20.86
N LYS A 95 5.38 11.82 -19.56
CA LYS A 95 6.44 12.53 -18.83
C LYS A 95 7.32 11.56 -18.06
N LYS A 96 8.64 11.62 -18.33
CA LYS A 96 9.65 10.90 -17.55
C LYS A 96 9.56 11.27 -16.07
N THR A 97 9.50 10.26 -15.21
CA THR A 97 9.27 10.38 -13.78
C THR A 97 10.47 9.81 -13.01
N THR A 98 11.07 10.63 -12.15
CA THR A 98 12.18 10.21 -11.29
C THR A 98 11.66 9.33 -10.16
N GLN A 99 12.34 8.21 -9.90
CA GLN A 99 11.95 7.22 -8.89
C GLN A 99 13.04 7.16 -7.80
N SER A 100 12.87 7.89 -6.70
CA SER A 100 13.82 7.91 -5.58
C SER A 100 13.71 6.69 -4.66
N PHE A 101 12.63 5.91 -4.80
CA PHE A 101 12.26 4.80 -3.92
C PHE A 101 12.65 3.42 -4.45
N THR A 102 13.25 3.34 -5.64
CA THR A 102 13.73 2.07 -6.19
C THR A 102 15.25 2.10 -6.23
N THR A 103 15.91 1.10 -5.63
CA THR A 103 17.36 0.95 -5.72
C THR A 103 17.68 -0.13 -6.73
N GLN A 104 18.22 0.28 -7.87
CA GLN A 104 18.91 -0.57 -8.85
C GLN A 104 18.24 -1.91 -9.14
N GLY A 105 17.52 -1.96 -10.26
CA GLY A 105 17.06 -3.17 -10.91
C GLY A 105 16.60 -2.82 -12.32
N VAL A 106 16.61 -3.78 -13.22
CA VAL A 106 16.02 -3.62 -14.55
C VAL A 106 14.51 -3.75 -14.40
N THR A 107 13.78 -2.68 -14.69
CA THR A 107 12.34 -2.76 -14.92
C THR A 107 12.17 -3.21 -16.37
N ASP A 108 11.46 -4.32 -16.58
CA ASP A 108 11.06 -4.73 -17.93
C ASP A 108 10.36 -3.59 -18.64
N ASP A 109 10.56 -3.50 -19.95
CA ASP A 109 9.82 -2.54 -20.77
C ASP A 109 8.32 -2.86 -20.68
N ILE A 110 7.53 -1.82 -20.41
CA ILE A 110 6.09 -1.89 -20.32
C ILE A 110 5.57 -1.01 -21.45
N ASP A 111 4.86 -1.61 -22.40
CA ASP A 111 4.14 -0.85 -23.42
C ASP A 111 3.19 0.16 -22.77
N GLU A 112 2.86 1.24 -23.47
CA GLU A 112 1.98 2.25 -22.90
C GLU A 112 0.61 1.66 -22.59
N VAL A 113 0.26 1.63 -21.30
CA VAL A 113 -1.03 1.17 -20.80
C VAL A 113 -1.81 2.35 -20.23
N THR A 114 -3.12 2.38 -20.48
CA THR A 114 -4.02 3.36 -19.86
C THR A 114 -4.70 2.73 -18.66
N VAL A 115 -4.60 3.37 -17.50
CA VAL A 115 -5.23 2.89 -16.27
C VAL A 115 -6.75 3.12 -16.34
N PRO A 116 -7.58 2.07 -16.20
CA PRO A 116 -9.03 2.21 -16.21
C PRO A 116 -9.56 3.13 -15.10
N ALA A 117 -10.83 3.53 -15.24
CA ALA A 117 -11.56 4.16 -14.15
C ALA A 117 -11.63 3.20 -12.95
N ASP A 118 -11.54 3.77 -11.74
CA ASP A 118 -11.60 3.02 -10.47
C ASP A 118 -10.54 1.93 -10.29
N SER A 119 -9.44 1.99 -11.04
CA SER A 119 -8.30 1.08 -10.88
C SER A 119 -6.98 1.84 -10.74
N TYR A 120 -5.96 1.11 -10.31
CA TYR A 120 -4.61 1.60 -10.14
C TYR A 120 -3.61 0.68 -10.83
N TYR A 121 -2.51 1.26 -11.32
CA TYR A 121 -1.35 0.50 -11.76
C TYR A 121 -0.31 0.53 -10.65
N VAL A 122 0.04 -0.63 -10.11
CA VAL A 122 0.93 -0.76 -8.95
C VAL A 122 2.23 -1.47 -9.33
N LEU A 123 3.35 -1.04 -8.76
CA LEU A 123 4.64 -1.70 -8.90
C LEU A 123 5.26 -1.95 -7.52
N GLY A 124 6.06 -3.00 -7.42
CA GLY A 124 6.99 -3.15 -6.30
C GLY A 124 8.17 -2.19 -6.45
N ASP A 125 8.74 -1.78 -5.32
CA ASP A 125 9.96 -0.98 -5.32
C ASP A 125 11.18 -1.84 -5.71
N ASN A 126 11.13 -3.14 -5.41
CA ASN A 126 12.08 -4.14 -5.88
C ASN A 126 11.60 -4.73 -7.21
N ARG A 127 12.01 -4.10 -8.33
CA ARG A 127 11.46 -4.37 -9.66
C ARG A 127 11.69 -5.77 -10.16
N GLU A 128 12.83 -6.36 -9.83
CA GLU A 128 13.19 -7.71 -10.29
C GLU A 128 12.51 -8.80 -9.47
N ASN A 129 12.04 -8.48 -8.25
CA ASN A 129 11.48 -9.44 -7.31
C ASN A 129 10.08 -9.02 -6.83
N SER A 130 9.20 -8.65 -7.77
CA SER A 130 7.86 -8.19 -7.45
C SER A 130 6.81 -8.75 -8.41
N THR A 131 5.83 -9.45 -7.84
CA THR A 131 4.56 -9.77 -8.49
C THR A 131 3.64 -8.56 -8.36
N ASP A 132 3.49 -7.81 -9.44
CA ASP A 132 2.75 -6.54 -9.48
C ASP A 132 2.00 -6.38 -10.81
N SER A 133 1.55 -5.16 -11.15
CA SER A 133 0.66 -4.94 -12.29
C SER A 133 1.22 -5.39 -13.65
N ARG A 134 2.55 -5.60 -13.75
CA ARG A 134 3.16 -6.23 -14.93
C ARG A 134 2.67 -7.67 -15.16
N MET A 135 2.28 -8.37 -14.10
CA MET A 135 1.84 -9.77 -14.12
C MET A 135 0.35 -9.90 -13.80
N ILE A 136 -0.14 -9.15 -12.81
CA ILE A 136 -1.52 -9.30 -12.28
C ILE A 136 -2.51 -8.29 -12.89
N GLY A 137 -2.03 -7.32 -13.68
CA GLY A 137 -2.86 -6.26 -14.25
C GLY A 137 -3.23 -5.16 -13.24
N PHE A 138 -4.34 -4.47 -13.49
CA PHE A 138 -4.77 -3.34 -12.67
C PHE A 138 -5.41 -3.81 -11.35
N VAL A 139 -5.20 -3.03 -10.29
CA VAL A 139 -5.82 -3.26 -8.98
C VAL A 139 -7.02 -2.34 -8.85
N ASN A 140 -8.21 -2.90 -8.69
CA ASN A 140 -9.42 -2.09 -8.49
C ASN A 140 -9.42 -1.45 -7.11
N LYS A 141 -10.07 -0.28 -7.02
CA LYS A 141 -10.15 0.51 -5.78
C LYS A 141 -10.80 -0.25 -4.64
N ASP A 142 -11.76 -1.12 -4.93
CA ASP A 142 -12.46 -1.96 -3.96
C ASP A 142 -11.62 -3.13 -3.42
N GLN A 143 -10.53 -3.47 -4.10
CA GLN A 143 -9.55 -4.46 -3.61
C GLN A 143 -8.58 -3.86 -2.58
N ILE A 144 -8.50 -2.54 -2.48
CA ILE A 144 -7.54 -1.87 -1.60
C ILE A 144 -8.08 -1.80 -0.18
N ASP A 145 -7.41 -2.49 0.74
CA ASP A 145 -7.74 -2.52 2.16
C ASP A 145 -7.30 -1.26 2.92
N GLY A 146 -6.34 -0.53 2.35
CA GLY A 146 -5.88 0.74 2.91
C GLY A 146 -4.53 1.21 2.40
N LYS A 147 -4.17 2.42 2.84
CA LYS A 147 -2.87 3.04 2.60
C LYS A 147 -1.92 2.66 3.73
N LEU A 148 -0.74 2.13 3.39
CA LEU A 148 0.30 1.86 4.37
C LEU A 148 0.75 3.18 5.01
N GLY A 149 0.76 3.21 6.33
CA GLY A 149 1.20 4.35 7.13
C GLY A 149 2.54 4.08 7.80
N PHE A 150 2.69 4.61 9.02
CA PHE A 150 3.96 4.63 9.71
C PHE A 150 4.41 3.23 10.18
N LYS A 151 5.73 3.03 10.13
CA LYS A 151 6.41 1.89 10.75
C LYS A 151 6.46 2.07 12.26
N PHE A 152 6.09 1.05 13.01
CA PHE A 152 6.18 1.06 14.47
C PHE A 152 7.09 -0.03 15.02
N TYR A 153 7.58 -0.96 14.19
CA TYR A 153 8.56 -1.97 14.61
C TYR A 153 9.27 -2.61 13.40
N PRO A 154 10.54 -3.07 13.51
CA PRO A 154 11.48 -2.71 14.56
C PRO A 154 11.75 -1.20 14.54
N PHE A 155 12.00 -0.61 15.70
CA PHE A 155 12.49 0.77 15.76
C PHE A 155 13.94 0.75 15.24
N LYS A 156 14.10 0.97 13.93
CA LYS A 156 15.38 1.28 13.30
C LYS A 156 15.49 2.79 13.16
#